data_AF-A0A2V7HME5-F1
#
_entry.id   AF-A0A2V7HME5-F1
#
_cell.length_a   1.000
_cell.length_b   1.000
_cell.length_c   1.000
_cell.angle_alpha   90.00
_cell.angle_beta   90.00
_cell.angle_gamma   90.00
#
_symmetry.space_group_name_H-M   'P 1'
#
loop_
_entity.id
_entity.type
_entity.pdbx_description
1 polymer ?
#
loop_
_entity_poly.entity_id
_entity_poly.type
_entity_poly.pdbx_seq_one_letter_code
_entity_poly.pdbx_strand_id
1 'polypeptide(L)' 'PDLGHILREYRKVMVPEINSGQLVRVLRAEYLVDAVGFNRVRGLPLASEEIVEAIHQLIGSTP' A
#
# COMPACT_ATOMS: atom_id res chain seq x y z
N PRO A 1 -16.49 1.22 9.70
CA PRO A 1 -17.59 0.55 8.95
C PRO A 1 -17.56 0.86 7.44
N ASP A 2 -17.07 2.05 7.10
CA ASP A 2 -16.89 2.62 5.77
C ASP A 2 -15.59 2.23 5.05
N LEU A 3 -14.51 1.89 5.77
CA LEU A 3 -13.19 1.63 5.17
C LEU A 3 -13.22 0.64 4.01
N GLY A 4 -13.91 -0.50 4.16
CA GLY A 4 -14.00 -1.49 3.08
C GLY A 4 -14.72 -0.98 1.83
N HIS A 5 -15.69 -0.07 1.97
CA HIS A 5 -16.33 0.59 0.84
C HIS A 5 -15.35 1.56 0.17
N ILE A 6 -14.71 2.43 0.97
CA ILE A 6 -13.72 3.40 0.48
C ILE A 6 -12.61 2.71 -0.32
N LEU A 7 -12.05 1.61 0.21
CA LEU A 7 -10.96 0.89 -0.45
C LEU A 7 -11.34 0.33 -1.84
N ARG A 8 -12.62 0.00 -2.05
CA ARG A 8 -13.12 -0.55 -3.33
C ARG A 8 -13.33 0.52 -4.40
N GLU A 9 -13.43 1.79 -4.02
CA GLU A 9 -13.53 2.91 -4.95
C GLU A 9 -12.19 3.19 -5.66
N TYR A 10 -11.08 2.65 -5.16
CA TYR A 10 -9.75 2.82 -5.75
C TYR A 10 -9.35 1.62 -6.61
N ARG A 11 -8.91 1.90 -7.84
CA ARG A 11 -8.40 0.86 -8.76
C ARG A 11 -7.16 0.14 -8.24
N LYS A 12 -6.31 0.84 -7.48
CA LYS A 12 -5.08 0.30 -6.88
C LYS A 12 -4.96 0.82 -5.46
N VAL A 13 -4.65 -0.05 -4.52
CA VAL A 13 -4.43 0.28 -3.11
C VAL A 13 -3.01 -0.13 -2.74
N MET A 14 -2.17 0.83 -2.40
CA MET A 14 -0.80 0.58 -1.92
C MET A 14 -0.73 0.82 -0.42
N VAL A 15 -0.04 -0.06 0.29
CA VAL A 15 0.11 -0.01 1.75
C VAL A 15 1.61 0.14 2.08
N PRO A 16 2.08 1.35 2.36
CA PRO A 16 3.45 1.60 2.82
C PRO A 16 3.59 1.19 4.30
N GLU A 17 4.55 0.29 4.60
CA GLU A 17 4.80 -0.17 5.97
C GLU A 17 6.30 -0.32 6.27
N ILE A 18 6.71 -0.02 7.52
CA ILE A 18 8.08 -0.25 8.02
C ILE A 18 8.25 -1.64 8.68
N ASN A 19 7.33 -2.54 8.38
CA ASN A 19 7.22 -3.88 8.94
C ASN A 19 7.12 -4.91 7.81
N SER A 20 6.80 -6.16 8.14
CA SER A 20 6.77 -7.27 7.17
C SER A 20 5.39 -7.49 6.52
N GLY A 21 4.55 -6.45 6.44
CA GLY A 21 3.26 -6.48 5.75
C GLY A 21 2.10 -6.94 6.64
N GLN A 22 2.09 -6.55 7.91
CA GLN A 22 1.01 -6.90 8.82
C GLN A 22 -0.31 -6.21 8.42
N LEU A 23 -0.28 -4.91 8.09
CA LEU A 23 -1.50 -4.19 7.71
C LEU A 23 -2.04 -4.67 6.37
N VAL A 24 -1.19 -4.86 5.35
CA VAL A 24 -1.65 -5.40 4.05
C VAL A 24 -2.32 -6.78 4.20
N ARG A 25 -1.84 -7.61 5.13
CA ARG A 25 -2.47 -8.90 5.44
C ARG A 25 -3.86 -8.72 6.07
N VAL A 26 -4.00 -7.82 7.04
CA VAL A 26 -5.30 -7.50 7.64
C VAL A 26 -6.27 -6.95 6.60
N LEU A 27 -5.82 -6.01 5.76
CA LEU A 27 -6.68 -5.40 4.74
C LEU A 27 -7.18 -6.43 3.73
N ARG A 28 -6.31 -7.34 3.27
CA ARG A 28 -6.69 -8.45 2.39
C ARG A 28 -7.66 -9.42 3.06
N ALA A 29 -7.44 -9.76 4.33
CA ALA A 29 -8.27 -10.73 5.04
C ALA A 29 -9.66 -10.17 5.39
N GLU A 30 -9.73 -8.94 5.90
CA GLU A 30 -10.96 -8.35 6.44
C GLU A 30 -11.81 -7.67 5.37
N TYR A 31 -11.19 -7.08 4.33
CA TYR A 31 -11.89 -6.30 3.32
C TYR A 31 -11.90 -6.93 1.92
N LEU A 32 -11.15 -8.02 1.71
CA LEU A 32 -11.04 -8.76 0.44
C LEU A 32 -10.63 -7.86 -0.73
N VAL A 33 -9.75 -6.91 -0.47
CA VAL A 33 -9.18 -6.00 -1.48
C VAL A 33 -7.79 -6.46 -1.90
N ASP A 34 -7.44 -6.27 -3.17
CA ASP A 34 -6.09 -6.51 -3.67
C ASP A 34 -5.14 -5.36 -3.30
N ALA A 35 -4.85 -5.24 -2.00
CA ALA A 35 -3.90 -4.27 -1.49
C ALA A 35 -2.47 -4.72 -1.77
N VAL A 36 -1.62 -3.84 -2.30
CA VAL A 36 -0.20 -4.10 -2.62
C VAL A 36 0.69 -3.53 -1.52
N GLY A 37 1.55 -4.36 -0.93
CA GLY A 37 2.46 -3.93 0.12
C GLY A 37 3.72 -3.24 -0.42
N PHE A 38 4.10 -2.13 0.21
CA PHE A 38 5.39 -1.47 0.05
C PHE A 38 6.14 -1.53 1.39
N ASN A 39 6.89 -2.61 1.60
CA ASN A 39 7.48 -2.95 2.90
C ASN A 39 8.95 -2.52 2.97
N ARG A 40 9.34 -1.82 4.05
CA ARG A 40 10.74 -1.42 4.33
C ARG A 40 11.15 -1.79 5.75
N VAL A 41 11.80 -2.95 5.87
CA VAL A 41 12.29 -3.47 7.17
C VAL A 41 13.75 -3.03 7.39
N ARG A 42 13.99 -1.72 7.50
CA ARG A 42 15.34 -1.15 7.68
C ARG A 42 15.48 -0.30 8.95
N GLY A 43 14.43 -0.18 9.75
CA GLY A 43 14.42 0.65 10.96
C GLY A 43 14.46 2.16 10.67
N LEU A 44 14.23 2.57 9.42
CA LEU A 44 14.18 3.95 8.99
C LEU A 44 12.75 4.32 8.57
N PRO A 45 12.35 5.60 8.69
CA PRO A 45 11.11 6.10 8.11
C PRO A 45 11.06 5.88 6.60
N LEU A 46 9.85 5.81 6.05
CA LEU A 46 9.64 5.79 4.61
C LEU A 46 9.87 7.19 4.05
N ALA A 47 10.79 7.30 3.09
CA ALA A 47 11.03 8.57 2.40
C ALA A 47 9.89 8.85 1.41
N SER A 48 9.47 10.12 1.33
CA SER A 48 8.40 10.55 0.42
C SER A 48 8.72 10.23 -1.04
N GLU A 49 9.99 10.37 -1.42
CA GLU A 49 10.49 10.10 -2.77
C GLU A 49 10.34 8.62 -3.14
N GLU A 50 10.65 7.72 -2.20
CA GLU A 50 10.47 6.28 -2.41
C GLU A 50 8.99 5.90 -2.56
N ILE A 51 8.10 6.55 -1.81
CA ILE A 51 6.65 6.33 -1.91
C ILE A 51 6.14 6.81 -3.28
N VAL A 52 6.56 8.00 -3.71
CA VAL A 52 6.18 8.56 -5.02
C VAL A 52 6.65 7.63 -6.15
N GLU A 53 7.91 7.19 -6.13
CA GLU A 53 8.43 6.26 -7.13
C GLU A 53 7.66 4.93 -7.15
N ALA A 54 7.36 4.36 -5.98
CA ALA A 54 6.56 3.14 -5.87
C ALA A 54 5.14 3.33 -6.44
N ILE A 55 4.52 4.50 -6.23
CA ILE A 55 3.22 4.84 -6.82
C ILE A 55 3.32 4.87 -8.35
N HIS A 56 4.31 5.56 -8.92
CA HIS A 56 4.53 5.64 -10.37
C HIS A 56 4.69 4.25 -11.00
N GLN A 57 5.55 3.42 -10.42
CA GLN A 57 5.72 2.02 -10.83
C GLN A 57 4.41 1.24 -10.74
N LEU A 58 3.68 1.39 -9.65
CA LEU A 58 2.40 0.71 -9.44
C LEU A 58 1.38 1.13 -10.49
N ILE A 59 1.25 2.41 -10.84
CA ILE A 59 0.27 2.88 -11.83
C ILE A 59 0.73 2.73 -13.27
N GLY A 60 2.00 2.40 -13.51
CA GLY A 60 2.58 2.23 -14.84
C GLY A 60 2.87 3.56 -15.54
N SER A 61 3.12 4.63 -14.78
CA SER A 61 3.59 5.90 -15.32
C SER A 61 5.10 6.02 -15.15
N THR A 62 5.78 6.52 -16.17
CA THR A 62 7.15 7.00 -16.04
C THR A 62 7.13 8.27 -15.16
N PRO A 63 8.07 8.46 -14.22
CA PRO A 63 8.18 9.71 -13.47
C PRO A 63 8.35 10.92 -14.38
#